data_AF-A0A7S2JK05-F1
#
_entry.id   AF-A0A7S2JK05-F1
#
_cell.length_a   1.000
_cell.length_b   1.000
_cell.length_c   1.000
_cell.angle_alpha   90.00
_cell.angle_beta   90.00
_cell.angle_gamma   90.00
#
_symmetry.space_group_name_H-M   'P 1'
#
loop_
_entity.id
_entity.type
_entity.pdbx_description
1 polymer ?
#
loop_
_entity_poly.entity_id
_entity_poly.type
_entity_poly.pdbx_seq_one_letter_code
_entity_poly.pdbx_strand_id
1 'polypeptide(L)'
;MSACAQPQWVDGREYWPEHWGLRRSQIQELLTKLRQDDHWKRSNTVYTLVQDFVIPWTRGTGRGYALTLNSASPLEVNLMISHSWAENAEDFLEALLRSTRADDVLFVCALSLYQAADEHGPSIADQIGSSAPESPFRRVLEHIRRKGGDGGMLWRWRTVVSWVPSACLLLAACLYLLPLLLWTCVPGFRQCAHVIKFREDWVWGDYPHPWARLAPALAMLCATLAVLTFAALWWMQPYAGRMVVVPNREGDIYTRLWCTYEVFTAMRLGVHVKVANTLATAGCGRSEEARCSCEEDARRIRGEIADEGHTFPEIDRAVRLLFWRRFWSVTRTCVVSTFVLTVCMSVEVTGIVGTCDGNRGSIVMAIMSASAFVVTVVYLITSWNQGVVSVRLAFTTSVGLILVSGVGAVNLVHDFVGNDCGQLGLEVIWACEVLQLAGVSLLVMSVSARAPVRCHPLIQVSLVAVAIWILNDRLLEAWWRCLWHWRRGLSMSFGIDFWVPLACKWCRWRDCPYPCSVWLGAELGKSIIPACLLVAQAAAWGVRPRRVSCCVGDRPAADDV
;
A
#
# COMPACT_ATOMS: atom_id res chain seq x y z
N MET A 1 -43.60 -17.31 -19.06
CA MET A 1 -43.30 -16.94 -17.66
C MET A 1 -41.79 -16.94 -17.53
N SER A 2 -41.20 -15.82 -17.09
CA SER A 2 -39.75 -15.71 -16.89
C SER A 2 -39.33 -16.61 -15.72
N ALA A 3 -38.30 -17.44 -15.88
CA ALA A 3 -37.84 -18.31 -14.81
C ALA A 3 -37.15 -17.48 -13.71
N CYS A 4 -37.62 -17.59 -12.47
CA CYS A 4 -36.99 -16.98 -11.31
C CYS A 4 -35.67 -17.68 -10.98
N ALA A 5 -34.70 -16.93 -10.44
CA ALA A 5 -33.45 -17.50 -9.96
C ALA A 5 -33.70 -18.60 -8.91
N GLN A 6 -32.98 -19.71 -9.01
CA GLN A 6 -33.10 -20.87 -8.12
C GLN A 6 -32.02 -20.87 -7.02
N PRO A 7 -32.38 -21.24 -5.77
CA PRO A 7 -31.41 -21.43 -4.70
C PRO A 7 -30.61 -22.73 -4.90
N GLN A 8 -29.52 -22.88 -4.15
CA GLN A 8 -28.82 -24.16 -4.01
C GLN A 8 -29.31 -24.87 -2.75
N TRP A 9 -29.28 -26.21 -2.75
CA TRP A 9 -29.83 -27.01 -1.66
C TRP A 9 -28.73 -27.65 -0.83
N VAL A 10 -28.86 -27.61 0.50
CA VAL A 10 -28.00 -28.33 1.45
C VAL A 10 -28.89 -28.98 2.50
N ASP A 11 -28.86 -30.31 2.57
CA ASP A 11 -29.61 -31.11 3.55
C ASP A 11 -31.10 -30.75 3.63
N GLY A 12 -31.72 -30.57 2.46
CA GLY A 12 -33.15 -30.22 2.32
C GLY A 12 -33.48 -28.75 2.62
N ARG A 13 -32.48 -27.89 2.81
CA ARG A 13 -32.66 -26.45 3.02
C ARG A 13 -32.15 -25.65 1.83
N GLU A 14 -32.92 -24.62 1.46
CA GLU A 14 -32.54 -23.67 0.42
C GLU A 14 -31.56 -22.63 0.96
N TYR A 15 -30.48 -22.42 0.22
CA TYR A 15 -29.51 -21.36 0.47
C TYR A 15 -29.38 -20.48 -0.75
N TRP A 16 -29.53 -19.18 -0.52
CA TRP A 16 -29.43 -18.15 -1.54
C TRP A 16 -28.01 -17.56 -1.62
N PRO A 17 -27.67 -16.83 -2.71
CA PRO A 17 -26.33 -16.30 -3.00
C PRO A 17 -25.66 -15.55 -1.86
N GLU A 18 -26.44 -14.93 -0.99
CA GLU A 18 -25.98 -14.23 0.22
C GLU A 18 -25.30 -15.18 1.22
N HIS A 19 -25.39 -16.50 1.05
CA HIS A 19 -24.80 -17.52 1.90
C HIS A 19 -23.79 -18.43 1.16
N TRP A 20 -23.46 -18.12 -0.09
CA TRP A 20 -22.51 -18.89 -0.91
C TRP A 20 -21.06 -18.39 -0.74
N GLY A 21 -20.69 -18.12 0.51
CA GLY A 21 -19.46 -17.45 0.87
C GLY A 21 -18.25 -18.37 1.11
N LEU A 22 -17.05 -17.83 0.85
CA LEU A 22 -15.76 -18.46 1.16
C LEU A 22 -14.94 -17.55 2.08
N ARG A 23 -14.29 -18.13 3.09
CA ARG A 23 -13.31 -17.38 3.90
C ARG A 23 -11.99 -17.22 3.15
N ARG A 24 -11.23 -16.19 3.53
CA ARG A 24 -9.85 -16.00 3.07
C ARG A 24 -8.96 -17.23 3.30
N SER A 25 -9.11 -17.95 4.42
CA SER A 25 -8.33 -19.17 4.70
C SER A 25 -8.63 -20.27 3.69
N GLN A 26 -9.90 -20.46 3.31
CA GLN A 26 -10.33 -21.44 2.31
C GLN A 26 -9.76 -21.13 0.92
N ILE A 27 -9.62 -19.84 0.56
CA ILE A 27 -8.91 -19.43 -0.67
C ILE A 27 -7.41 -19.79 -0.61
N GLN A 28 -6.78 -19.62 0.56
CA GLN A 28 -5.37 -19.99 0.75
C GLN A 28 -5.18 -21.51 0.67
N GLU A 29 -6.09 -22.28 1.26
CA GLU A 29 -6.10 -23.75 1.19
C GLU A 29 -6.32 -24.24 -0.24
N LEU A 30 -7.27 -23.64 -0.98
CA LEU A 30 -7.48 -23.93 -2.40
C LEU A 30 -6.19 -23.71 -3.20
N LEU A 31 -5.53 -22.55 -3.03
CA LEU A 31 -4.29 -22.26 -3.74
C LEU A 31 -3.16 -23.24 -3.36
N THR A 32 -3.07 -23.64 -2.10
CA THR A 32 -2.09 -24.65 -1.66
C THR A 32 -2.40 -26.01 -2.29
N LYS A 33 -3.66 -26.43 -2.29
CA LYS A 33 -4.12 -27.69 -2.88
C LYS A 33 -3.80 -27.75 -4.38
N LEU A 34 -4.09 -26.68 -5.11
CA LEU A 34 -3.76 -26.58 -6.55
C LEU A 34 -2.26 -26.70 -6.78
N ARG A 35 -1.43 -26.00 -6.00
CA ARG A 35 0.03 -26.07 -6.14
C ARG A 35 0.65 -27.43 -5.82
N GLN A 36 -0.07 -28.29 -5.11
CA GLN A 36 0.35 -29.65 -4.78
C GLN A 36 -0.10 -30.68 -5.83
N ASP A 37 -1.00 -30.29 -6.73
CA ASP A 37 -1.54 -31.16 -7.77
C ASP A 37 -0.64 -31.15 -9.01
N ASP A 38 -0.20 -32.33 -9.46
CA ASP A 38 0.71 -32.48 -10.60
C ASP A 38 0.10 -31.98 -11.93
N HIS A 39 -1.23 -31.94 -12.03
CA HIS A 39 -1.93 -31.43 -13.21
C HIS A 39 -2.05 -29.90 -13.22
N TRP A 40 -1.80 -29.23 -12.08
CA TRP A 40 -1.87 -27.78 -12.00
C TRP A 40 -0.67 -27.12 -12.68
N LYS A 41 -0.94 -26.21 -13.61
CA LYS A 41 0.09 -25.34 -14.21
C LYS A 41 -0.14 -23.92 -13.75
N ARG A 42 0.94 -23.19 -13.45
CA ARG A 42 0.87 -21.77 -13.08
C ARG A 42 0.23 -20.89 -14.15
N SER A 43 0.19 -21.33 -15.40
CA SER A 43 -0.45 -20.63 -16.52
C SER A 43 -1.95 -20.90 -16.65
N ASN A 44 -2.52 -21.75 -15.79
CA ASN A 44 -3.94 -22.09 -15.86
C ASN A 44 -4.80 -20.85 -15.63
N THR A 45 -5.86 -20.73 -16.42
CA THR A 45 -6.85 -19.65 -16.28
C THR A 45 -7.93 -20.06 -15.28
N VAL A 46 -8.80 -19.11 -14.92
CA VAL A 46 -9.97 -19.47 -14.08
C VAL A 46 -10.90 -20.44 -14.81
N TYR A 47 -10.98 -20.42 -16.15
CA TYR A 47 -11.66 -21.49 -16.91
C TYR A 47 -11.07 -22.87 -16.60
N THR A 48 -9.75 -23.02 -16.66
CA THR A 48 -9.07 -24.29 -16.38
C THR A 48 -9.25 -24.70 -14.92
N LEU A 49 -9.16 -23.75 -13.98
CA LEU A 49 -9.46 -24.01 -12.57
C LEU A 49 -10.87 -24.59 -12.39
N VAL A 50 -11.87 -23.99 -13.04
CA VAL A 50 -13.26 -24.44 -12.92
C VAL A 50 -13.45 -25.80 -13.57
N GLN A 51 -13.00 -25.96 -14.81
CA GLN A 51 -13.24 -27.16 -15.61
C GLN A 51 -12.54 -28.40 -15.05
N ASP A 52 -11.27 -28.26 -14.66
CA ASP A 52 -10.42 -29.41 -14.33
C ASP A 52 -10.45 -29.75 -12.84
N PHE A 53 -10.89 -28.82 -11.98
CA PHE A 53 -10.86 -29.00 -10.53
C PHE A 53 -12.22 -28.77 -9.88
N VAL A 54 -12.81 -27.57 -10.05
CA VAL A 54 -14.05 -27.21 -9.33
C VAL A 54 -15.23 -28.10 -9.74
N ILE A 55 -15.46 -28.28 -11.04
CA ILE A 55 -16.53 -29.14 -11.56
C ILE A 55 -16.36 -30.59 -11.06
N PRO A 56 -15.19 -31.26 -11.23
CA PRO A 56 -14.99 -32.59 -10.68
C PRO A 56 -15.22 -32.71 -9.18
N TRP A 57 -14.82 -31.71 -8.39
CA TRP A 57 -14.98 -31.73 -6.92
C TRP A 57 -16.41 -31.45 -6.46
N THR A 58 -17.26 -30.87 -7.30
CA THR A 58 -18.64 -30.50 -6.95
C THR A 58 -19.68 -31.36 -7.66
N ARG A 59 -19.28 -32.19 -8.63
CA ARG A 59 -20.17 -33.10 -9.35
C ARG A 59 -20.98 -33.98 -8.38
N GLY A 60 -22.27 -34.11 -8.67
CA GLY A 60 -23.24 -34.89 -7.91
C GLY A 60 -23.74 -34.20 -6.64
N THR A 61 -23.21 -33.03 -6.29
CA THR A 61 -23.56 -32.37 -5.02
C THR A 61 -24.70 -31.38 -5.13
N GLY A 62 -25.01 -30.89 -6.34
CA GLY A 62 -26.02 -29.85 -6.56
C GLY A 62 -25.66 -28.47 -6.01
N ARG A 63 -24.42 -28.26 -5.57
CA ARG A 63 -23.97 -27.05 -4.87
C ARG A 63 -22.56 -26.65 -5.30
N GLY A 64 -22.32 -25.34 -5.36
CA GLY A 64 -21.01 -24.77 -5.67
C GLY A 64 -19.94 -25.16 -4.65
N TYR A 65 -18.68 -24.89 -4.99
CA TYR A 65 -17.54 -25.23 -4.14
C TYR A 65 -17.62 -24.56 -2.76
N ALA A 66 -18.09 -23.30 -2.72
CA ALA A 66 -18.32 -22.56 -1.48
C ALA A 66 -19.26 -23.28 -0.51
N LEU A 67 -20.42 -23.75 -1.00
CA LEU A 67 -21.38 -24.48 -0.18
C LEU A 67 -20.95 -25.92 0.09
N THR A 68 -20.16 -26.53 -0.79
CA THR A 68 -19.58 -27.85 -0.53
C THR A 68 -18.65 -27.82 0.69
N LEU A 69 -17.82 -26.79 0.81
CA LEU A 69 -16.93 -26.61 1.97
C LEU A 69 -17.66 -26.19 3.25
N ASN A 70 -18.78 -25.48 3.12
CA ASN A 70 -19.49 -24.87 4.24
C ASN A 70 -20.89 -25.46 4.43
N SER A 71 -21.11 -26.72 4.05
CA SER A 71 -22.45 -27.34 4.08
C SER A 71 -23.07 -27.32 5.48
N ALA A 72 -22.28 -27.61 6.51
CA ALA A 72 -22.75 -27.61 7.89
C ALA A 72 -23.13 -26.20 8.41
N SER A 73 -22.52 -25.15 7.87
CA SER A 73 -22.77 -23.76 8.29
C SER A 73 -22.47 -22.78 7.15
N PRO A 74 -23.41 -22.59 6.20
CA PRO A 74 -23.23 -21.66 5.09
C PRO A 74 -22.88 -20.25 5.55
N LEU A 75 -21.95 -19.61 4.83
CA LEU A 75 -21.33 -18.36 5.27
C LEU A 75 -21.99 -17.14 4.63
N GLU A 76 -22.47 -16.22 5.47
CA GLU A 76 -23.05 -14.95 5.02
C GLU A 76 -22.00 -14.05 4.35
N VAL A 77 -22.24 -13.69 3.10
CA VAL A 77 -21.34 -12.93 2.24
C VAL A 77 -21.30 -11.46 2.66
N ASN A 78 -20.08 -10.95 2.87
CA ASN A 78 -19.84 -9.52 3.06
C ASN A 78 -18.96 -8.91 1.95
N LEU A 79 -18.37 -9.72 1.07
CA LEU A 79 -17.45 -9.26 0.03
C LEU A 79 -17.78 -9.86 -1.33
N MET A 80 -18.26 -9.04 -2.27
CA MET A 80 -18.43 -9.47 -3.66
C MET A 80 -17.12 -9.32 -4.44
N ILE A 81 -16.75 -10.34 -5.21
CA ILE A 81 -15.60 -10.31 -6.12
C ILE A 81 -16.07 -10.25 -7.57
N SER A 82 -15.59 -9.26 -8.32
CA SER A 82 -15.72 -9.20 -9.79
C SER A 82 -14.37 -9.47 -10.45
N HIS A 83 -14.32 -10.42 -11.38
CA HIS A 83 -13.09 -10.91 -11.99
C HIS A 83 -13.35 -11.48 -13.40
N SER A 84 -12.28 -11.72 -14.15
CA SER A 84 -12.32 -12.39 -15.46
C SER A 84 -12.24 -13.90 -15.30
N TRP A 85 -12.86 -14.64 -16.21
CA TRP A 85 -12.63 -16.08 -16.31
C TRP A 85 -11.35 -16.42 -17.09
N ALA A 86 -10.94 -15.54 -17.99
CA ALA A 86 -9.74 -15.71 -18.82
C ALA A 86 -8.44 -15.29 -18.12
N GLU A 87 -8.50 -14.76 -16.89
CA GLU A 87 -7.29 -14.38 -16.17
C GLU A 87 -6.54 -15.57 -15.60
N ASN A 88 -5.26 -15.38 -15.32
CA ASN A 88 -4.44 -16.35 -14.62
C ASN A 88 -5.03 -16.65 -13.23
N ALA A 89 -5.37 -17.91 -12.98
CA ALA A 89 -6.05 -18.32 -11.75
C ALA A 89 -5.15 -18.22 -10.50
N GLU A 90 -3.85 -18.49 -10.64
CA GLU A 90 -2.92 -18.37 -9.52
C GLU A 90 -2.75 -16.90 -9.11
N ASP A 91 -2.53 -16.01 -10.07
CA ASP A 91 -2.42 -14.56 -9.84
C ASP A 91 -3.73 -13.99 -9.26
N PHE A 92 -4.88 -14.47 -9.75
CA PHE A 92 -6.21 -14.14 -9.23
C PHE A 92 -6.36 -14.52 -7.75
N LEU A 93 -6.11 -15.79 -7.38
CA LEU A 93 -6.22 -16.25 -6.00
C LEU A 93 -5.25 -15.52 -5.08
N GLU A 94 -4.02 -15.25 -5.54
CA GLU A 94 -3.07 -14.43 -4.79
C GLU A 94 -3.54 -12.97 -4.65
N ALA A 95 -4.16 -12.39 -5.67
CA ALA A 95 -4.75 -11.06 -5.60
C ALA A 95 -5.86 -10.98 -4.55
N LEU A 96 -6.70 -12.01 -4.45
CA LEU A 96 -7.70 -12.12 -3.38
C LEU A 96 -7.02 -12.15 -2.01
N LEU A 97 -5.99 -12.98 -1.84
CA LEU A 97 -5.21 -13.04 -0.60
C LEU A 97 -4.49 -11.72 -0.29
N ARG A 98 -4.13 -10.89 -1.27
CA ARG A 98 -3.57 -9.55 -0.96
C ARG A 98 -4.63 -8.51 -0.65
N SER A 99 -5.86 -8.69 -1.13
CA SER A 99 -6.92 -7.66 -1.13
C SER A 99 -8.00 -7.85 -0.06
N THR A 100 -8.01 -9.01 0.60
CA THR A 100 -9.00 -9.37 1.62
C THR A 100 -8.46 -9.22 3.05
N ARG A 101 -9.35 -9.41 4.02
CA ARG A 101 -9.11 -9.50 5.46
C ARG A 101 -9.48 -10.90 5.95
N ALA A 102 -9.14 -11.22 7.20
CA ALA A 102 -9.41 -12.54 7.77
C ALA A 102 -10.91 -12.79 7.99
N ASP A 103 -11.66 -11.73 8.28
CA ASP A 103 -13.11 -11.68 8.51
C ASP A 103 -13.93 -11.49 7.23
N ASP A 104 -13.30 -11.36 6.06
CA ASP A 104 -14.03 -11.28 4.80
C ASP A 104 -14.59 -12.67 4.43
N VAL A 105 -15.86 -12.66 4.01
CA VAL A 105 -16.57 -13.78 3.41
C VAL A 105 -16.88 -13.42 1.96
N LEU A 106 -16.18 -14.07 1.04
CA LEU A 106 -16.12 -13.76 -0.36
C LEU A 106 -17.20 -14.50 -1.14
N PHE A 107 -17.94 -13.79 -1.98
CA PHE A 107 -18.66 -14.37 -3.11
C PHE A 107 -17.78 -14.28 -4.35
N VAL A 108 -17.35 -15.43 -4.87
CA VAL A 108 -16.54 -15.56 -6.09
C VAL A 108 -17.34 -16.41 -7.06
N CYS A 109 -17.87 -15.83 -8.14
CA CYS A 109 -18.84 -16.52 -8.99
C CYS A 109 -18.36 -17.88 -9.53
N ALA A 110 -17.08 -18.00 -9.89
CA ALA A 110 -16.45 -19.24 -10.33
C ALA A 110 -16.43 -20.36 -9.26
N LEU A 111 -16.51 -20.01 -7.97
CA LEU A 111 -16.45 -20.96 -6.84
C LEU A 111 -17.78 -21.05 -6.06
N SER A 112 -18.60 -20.01 -6.11
CA SER A 112 -19.87 -19.89 -5.38
C SER A 112 -21.05 -20.49 -6.15
N LEU A 113 -21.05 -20.40 -7.48
CA LEU A 113 -22.08 -21.00 -8.34
C LEU A 113 -21.84 -22.50 -8.51
N TYR A 114 -22.92 -23.25 -8.68
CA TYR A 114 -22.83 -24.65 -9.09
C TYR A 114 -22.53 -24.77 -10.58
N GLN A 115 -21.32 -25.24 -10.92
CA GLN A 115 -20.78 -25.24 -12.28
C GLN A 115 -20.94 -26.58 -13.03
N ALA A 116 -21.31 -27.66 -12.34
CA ALA A 116 -21.20 -29.01 -12.91
C ALA A 116 -22.30 -29.34 -13.94
N ALA A 117 -23.46 -28.68 -13.89
CA ALA A 117 -24.58 -28.85 -14.82
C ALA A 117 -24.95 -30.33 -15.09
N ASP A 118 -24.96 -31.15 -14.04
CA ASP A 118 -25.14 -32.60 -14.07
C ASP A 118 -26.48 -33.06 -13.48
N GLU A 119 -27.50 -32.20 -13.54
CA GLU A 119 -28.87 -32.44 -13.06
C GLU A 119 -29.05 -32.64 -11.54
N HIS A 120 -27.97 -32.59 -10.74
CA HIS A 120 -28.08 -32.72 -9.27
C HIS A 120 -28.40 -31.39 -8.56
N GLY A 121 -28.41 -30.28 -9.29
CA GLY A 121 -28.70 -28.94 -8.79
C GLY A 121 -29.15 -28.01 -9.90
N PRO A 122 -29.42 -26.73 -9.59
CA PRO A 122 -29.88 -25.76 -10.58
C PRO A 122 -28.80 -25.55 -11.66
N SER A 123 -29.23 -25.37 -12.91
CA SER A 123 -28.30 -24.99 -13.98
C SER A 123 -27.73 -23.58 -13.72
N ILE A 124 -26.69 -23.19 -14.46
CA ILE A 124 -26.16 -21.82 -14.36
C ILE A 124 -27.24 -20.80 -14.75
N ALA A 125 -28.03 -21.08 -15.80
CA ALA A 125 -29.13 -20.23 -16.20
C ALA A 125 -30.19 -20.12 -15.09
N ASP A 126 -30.54 -21.23 -14.43
CA ASP A 126 -31.49 -21.23 -13.32
C ASP A 126 -30.96 -20.44 -12.12
N GLN A 127 -29.67 -20.54 -11.80
CA GLN A 127 -29.06 -19.78 -10.70
C GLN A 127 -29.00 -18.28 -10.98
N ILE A 128 -28.71 -17.89 -12.23
CA ILE A 128 -28.65 -16.49 -12.64
C ILE A 128 -30.06 -15.89 -12.75
N GLY A 129 -31.06 -16.73 -13.07
CA GLY A 129 -32.43 -16.29 -13.31
C GLY A 129 -32.55 -15.49 -14.59
N SER A 130 -33.76 -15.05 -14.89
CA SER A 130 -34.08 -14.34 -16.13
C SER A 130 -33.99 -12.82 -16.04
N SER A 131 -33.86 -12.27 -14.82
CA SER A 131 -33.83 -10.82 -14.59
C SER A 131 -32.62 -10.38 -13.77
N ALA A 132 -32.15 -9.15 -13.97
CA ALA A 132 -31.02 -8.56 -13.23
C ALA A 132 -31.23 -8.59 -11.70
N PRO A 133 -32.40 -8.19 -11.16
CA PRO A 133 -32.65 -8.18 -9.71
C PRO A 133 -32.53 -9.55 -9.05
N GLU A 134 -32.89 -10.60 -9.76
CA GLU A 134 -32.84 -11.98 -9.27
C GLU A 134 -31.44 -12.57 -9.34
N SER A 135 -30.56 -11.99 -10.16
CA SER A 135 -29.21 -12.50 -10.36
C SER A 135 -28.43 -12.57 -9.04
N PRO A 136 -27.59 -13.60 -8.86
CA PRO A 136 -26.85 -13.80 -7.63
C PRO A 136 -25.91 -12.62 -7.34
N PHE A 137 -25.40 -11.99 -8.39
CA PHE A 137 -24.58 -10.79 -8.32
C PHE A 137 -25.34 -9.61 -7.68
N ARG A 138 -26.54 -9.31 -8.19
CA ARG A 138 -27.37 -8.21 -7.70
C ARG A 138 -27.85 -8.46 -6.28
N ARG A 139 -28.29 -9.68 -5.98
CA ARG A 139 -28.72 -10.10 -4.64
C ARG A 139 -27.62 -9.93 -3.59
N VAL A 140 -26.39 -10.36 -3.90
CA VAL A 140 -25.23 -10.17 -3.01
C VAL A 140 -24.95 -8.67 -2.79
N LEU A 141 -25.00 -7.84 -3.83
CA LEU A 141 -24.78 -6.39 -3.67
C LEU A 141 -25.89 -5.72 -2.84
N GLU A 142 -27.14 -6.09 -3.04
CA GLU A 142 -28.27 -5.59 -2.26
C GLU A 142 -28.21 -6.06 -0.81
N HIS A 143 -27.77 -7.30 -0.57
CA HIS A 143 -27.49 -7.80 0.76
C HIS A 143 -26.41 -6.96 1.46
N ILE A 144 -25.28 -6.72 0.79
CA ILE A 144 -24.20 -5.87 1.32
C ILE A 144 -24.70 -4.45 1.58
N ARG A 145 -25.52 -3.88 0.69
CA ARG A 145 -26.14 -2.56 0.88
C ARG A 145 -27.05 -2.55 2.11
N ARG A 146 -27.92 -3.54 2.27
CA ARG A 146 -28.88 -3.63 3.39
C ARG A 146 -28.18 -3.74 4.73
N LYS A 147 -27.24 -4.69 4.87
CA LYS A 147 -26.39 -4.83 6.07
C LYS A 147 -25.57 -3.57 6.35
N GLY A 148 -25.14 -2.88 5.30
CA GLY A 148 -24.50 -1.57 5.40
C GLY A 148 -25.41 -0.47 5.94
N GLY A 149 -26.68 -0.46 5.50
CA GLY A 149 -27.72 0.43 6.01
C GLY A 149 -27.99 0.24 7.50
N ASP A 150 -27.99 -1.01 7.97
CA ASP A 150 -28.13 -1.35 9.39
C ASP A 150 -26.95 -0.82 10.23
N GLY A 151 -25.77 -0.65 9.62
CA GLY A 151 -24.60 0.00 10.21
C GLY A 151 -24.70 1.53 10.33
N GLY A 152 -25.81 2.13 9.87
CA GLY A 152 -26.14 3.54 10.06
C GLY A 152 -25.24 4.54 9.31
N MET A 153 -25.14 5.76 9.86
CA MET A 153 -24.46 6.89 9.20
C MET A 153 -22.96 6.60 8.94
N LEU A 154 -22.29 5.86 9.82
CA LEU A 154 -20.86 5.54 9.68
C LEU A 154 -20.55 4.75 8.42
N TRP A 155 -21.41 3.82 8.01
CA TRP A 155 -21.21 3.05 6.79
C TRP A 155 -21.39 3.92 5.54
N ARG A 156 -22.41 4.78 5.52
CA ARG A 156 -22.69 5.70 4.41
C ARG A 156 -21.55 6.70 4.21
N TRP A 157 -20.99 7.22 5.30
CA TRP A 157 -19.90 8.20 5.28
C TRP A 157 -18.52 7.57 5.43
N ARG A 158 -18.38 6.24 5.37
CA ARG A 158 -17.12 5.54 5.66
C ARG A 158 -15.93 6.05 4.86
N THR A 159 -16.16 6.41 3.59
CA THR A 159 -15.10 6.95 2.73
C THR A 159 -14.63 8.31 3.21
N VAL A 160 -15.49 9.13 3.80
CA VAL A 160 -15.09 10.43 4.38
C VAL A 160 -14.47 10.20 5.76
N VAL A 161 -15.14 9.43 6.61
CA VAL A 161 -14.71 9.16 7.99
C VAL A 161 -13.35 8.47 8.02
N SER A 162 -13.07 7.53 7.11
CA SER A 162 -11.76 6.86 7.04
C SER A 162 -10.61 7.78 6.62
N TRP A 163 -10.91 8.98 6.10
CA TRP A 163 -9.89 9.96 5.72
C TRP A 163 -9.59 10.97 6.82
N VAL A 164 -10.51 11.15 7.79
CA VAL A 164 -10.36 12.14 8.87
C VAL A 164 -9.05 11.96 9.64
N PRO A 165 -8.67 10.76 10.13
CA PRO A 165 -7.41 10.60 10.88
C PRO A 165 -6.18 11.03 10.08
N SER A 166 -6.09 10.61 8.81
CA SER A 166 -4.96 10.95 7.94
C SER A 166 -4.93 12.44 7.60
N ALA A 167 -6.09 13.07 7.36
CA ALA A 167 -6.17 14.49 7.09
C ALA A 167 -5.77 15.32 8.33
N CYS A 168 -6.25 14.94 9.51
CA CYS A 168 -5.87 15.58 10.77
C CYS A 168 -4.37 15.42 11.07
N LEU A 169 -3.79 14.24 10.83
CA LEU A 169 -2.36 14.01 11.02
C LEU A 169 -1.50 14.82 10.04
N LEU A 170 -1.91 14.87 8.77
CA LEU A 170 -1.22 15.69 7.76
C LEU A 170 -1.29 17.17 8.13
N LEU A 171 -2.46 17.65 8.55
CA LEU A 171 -2.63 19.03 9.01
C LEU A 171 -1.77 19.32 10.24
N ALA A 172 -1.69 18.39 11.20
CA ALA A 172 -0.82 18.51 12.37
C ALA A 172 0.65 18.65 11.96
N ALA A 173 1.12 17.81 11.04
CA ALA A 173 2.48 17.88 10.51
C ALA A 173 2.72 19.21 9.80
N CYS A 174 1.82 19.63 8.91
CA CYS A 174 1.94 20.92 8.21
C CYS A 174 2.00 22.10 9.19
N LEU A 175 1.12 22.14 10.20
CA LEU A 175 1.09 23.21 11.20
C LEU A 175 2.39 23.24 12.03
N TYR A 176 2.92 22.08 12.42
CA TYR A 176 4.15 22.00 13.19
C TYR A 176 5.39 22.37 12.37
N LEU A 177 5.42 22.03 11.09
CA LEU A 177 6.58 22.22 10.22
C LEU A 177 6.59 23.57 9.51
N LEU A 178 5.43 24.23 9.39
CA LEU A 178 5.33 25.53 8.73
C LEU A 178 6.27 26.59 9.33
N PRO A 179 6.41 26.73 10.67
CA PRO A 179 7.36 27.68 11.25
C PRO A 179 8.82 27.36 10.94
N LEU A 180 9.16 26.08 10.85
CA LEU A 180 10.50 25.63 10.49
C LEU A 180 10.80 26.02 9.04
N LEU A 181 9.86 25.79 8.13
CA LEU A 181 10.03 26.08 6.70
C LEU A 181 10.07 27.59 6.41
N LEU A 182 9.24 28.39 7.08
CA LEU A 182 9.14 29.83 6.82
C LEU A 182 10.17 30.66 7.57
N TRP A 183 10.56 30.26 8.79
CA TRP A 183 11.39 31.09 9.67
C TRP A 183 12.58 30.38 10.28
N THR A 184 12.91 29.16 9.84
CA THR A 184 14.03 28.39 10.37
C THR A 184 13.98 28.24 11.89
N CYS A 185 12.76 28.13 12.43
CA CYS A 185 12.53 28.05 13.85
C CYS A 185 11.79 26.77 14.21
N VAL A 186 12.29 26.05 15.22
CA VAL A 186 11.59 24.89 15.79
C VAL A 186 10.56 25.42 16.78
N PRO A 187 9.25 25.22 16.54
CA PRO A 187 8.24 25.91 17.32
C PRO A 187 8.01 25.22 18.69
N GLY A 188 8.14 25.97 19.78
CA GLY A 188 7.73 25.57 21.13
C GLY A 188 6.49 26.33 21.62
N PHE A 189 5.89 25.96 22.76
CA PHE A 189 4.61 26.55 23.19
C PHE A 189 4.65 28.07 23.49
N ARG A 190 5.81 28.61 23.84
CA ARG A 190 5.98 30.02 24.20
C ARG A 190 6.95 30.75 23.29
N GLN A 191 8.06 30.09 23.00
CA GLN A 191 9.16 30.58 22.21
C GLN A 191 9.48 29.58 21.11
N CYS A 192 10.25 30.00 20.14
CA CYS A 192 10.72 29.13 19.08
C CYS A 192 12.26 29.06 19.14
N ALA A 193 12.83 27.89 18.88
CA ALA A 193 14.27 27.69 18.95
C ALA A 193 14.90 27.97 17.58
N HIS A 194 15.85 28.91 17.55
CA HIS A 194 16.65 29.26 16.37
C HIS A 194 18.08 28.75 16.54
N VAL A 195 18.71 28.36 15.43
CA VAL A 195 20.15 28.05 15.41
C VAL A 195 20.92 29.35 15.18
N ILE A 196 21.83 29.71 16.08
CA ILE A 196 22.72 30.86 15.87
C ILE A 196 23.86 30.43 14.94
N LYS A 197 23.94 31.07 13.76
CA LYS A 197 24.84 30.73 12.63
C LYS A 197 26.34 30.60 12.99
N PHE A 198 26.79 31.09 14.15
CA PHE A 198 28.21 31.15 14.51
C PHE A 198 28.67 30.16 15.59
N ARG A 199 27.75 29.51 16.32
CA ARG A 199 28.12 28.62 17.44
C ARG A 199 27.44 27.26 17.45
N GLU A 200 26.55 26.99 16.50
CA GLU A 200 25.65 25.81 16.54
C GLU A 200 24.78 25.75 17.82
N ASP A 201 24.77 26.82 18.61
CA ASP A 201 23.95 26.94 19.81
C ASP A 201 22.49 27.23 19.42
N TRP A 202 21.58 26.46 20.02
CA TRP A 202 20.15 26.72 19.95
C TRP A 202 19.77 27.79 20.95
N VAL A 203 19.19 28.89 20.46
CA VAL A 203 18.67 29.96 21.32
C VAL A 203 17.18 30.12 21.13
N TRP A 204 16.48 30.17 22.27
CA TRP A 204 15.05 30.40 22.30
C TRP A 204 14.76 31.89 22.08
N GLY A 205 14.02 32.19 21.03
CA GLY A 205 13.61 33.53 20.65
C GLY A 205 12.10 33.69 20.62
N ASP A 206 11.66 34.93 20.55
CA ASP A 206 10.27 35.24 20.24
C ASP A 206 9.92 34.84 18.80
N TYR A 207 8.68 34.42 18.61
CA TYR A 207 8.17 34.13 17.28
C TYR A 207 8.18 35.40 16.41
N PRO A 208 8.59 35.30 15.12
CA PRO A 208 8.57 36.43 14.20
C PRO A 208 7.14 36.93 13.93
N HIS A 209 6.13 36.08 14.10
CA HIS A 209 4.72 36.45 14.02
C HIS A 209 3.92 35.93 15.21
N PRO A 210 2.97 36.72 15.76
CA PRO A 210 2.15 36.31 16.91
C PRO A 210 1.34 35.02 16.68
N TRP A 211 0.83 34.81 15.47
CA TRP A 211 0.01 33.62 15.16
C TRP A 211 0.82 32.32 15.15
N ALA A 212 2.14 32.38 14.92
CA ALA A 212 3.00 31.20 14.92
C ALA A 212 3.09 30.54 16.31
N ARG A 213 2.83 31.31 17.39
CA ARG A 213 2.70 30.79 18.76
C ARG A 213 1.56 29.77 18.91
N LEU A 214 0.53 29.86 18.06
CA LEU A 214 -0.61 28.93 18.08
C LEU A 214 -0.33 27.62 17.34
N ALA A 215 0.69 27.59 16.48
CA ALA A 215 0.92 26.47 15.57
C ALA A 215 1.18 25.14 16.32
N PRO A 216 2.01 25.06 17.39
CA PRO A 216 2.17 23.82 18.16
C PRO A 216 0.89 23.33 18.83
N ALA A 217 0.09 24.25 19.39
CA ALA A 217 -1.16 23.90 20.07
C ALA A 217 -2.18 23.36 19.07
N LEU A 218 -2.34 24.01 17.92
CA LEU A 218 -3.20 23.54 16.84
C LEU A 218 -2.70 22.19 16.27
N ALA A 219 -1.39 22.02 16.09
CA ALA A 219 -0.81 20.77 15.65
C ALA A 219 -1.11 19.62 16.63
N MET A 220 -0.94 19.83 17.94
CA MET A 220 -1.30 18.84 18.95
C MET A 220 -2.79 18.54 18.96
N LEU A 221 -3.65 19.55 18.82
CA LEU A 221 -5.10 19.34 18.74
C LEU A 221 -5.45 18.47 17.54
N CYS A 222 -4.89 18.76 16.36
CA CYS A 222 -5.10 17.96 15.15
C CYS A 222 -4.56 16.53 15.31
N ALA A 223 -3.37 16.34 15.89
CA ALA A 223 -2.81 15.02 16.15
C ALA A 223 -3.67 14.22 17.15
N THR A 224 -4.15 14.87 18.21
CA THR A 224 -5.05 14.26 19.19
C THR A 224 -6.36 13.84 18.54
N LEU A 225 -6.96 14.72 17.73
CA LEU A 225 -8.16 14.39 16.96
C LEU A 225 -7.92 13.21 16.01
N ALA A 226 -6.75 13.14 15.36
CA ALA A 226 -6.37 12.01 14.52
C ALA A 226 -6.32 10.69 15.32
N VAL A 227 -5.69 10.69 16.50
CA VAL A 227 -5.62 9.52 17.38
C VAL A 227 -7.00 9.11 17.88
N LEU A 228 -7.80 10.06 18.37
CA LEU A 228 -9.15 9.79 18.86
C LEU A 228 -10.07 9.24 17.78
N THR A 229 -10.03 9.82 16.58
CA THR A 229 -10.82 9.33 15.44
C THR A 229 -10.35 7.95 14.97
N PHE A 230 -9.04 7.68 14.98
CA PHE A 230 -8.50 6.36 14.70
C PHE A 230 -8.96 5.32 15.73
N ALA A 231 -8.86 5.65 17.03
CA ALA A 231 -9.31 4.78 18.11
C ALA A 231 -10.82 4.52 18.06
N ALA A 232 -11.62 5.55 17.77
CA ALA A 232 -13.06 5.41 17.58
C ALA A 232 -13.38 4.50 16.39
N LEU A 233 -12.72 4.69 15.24
CA LEU A 233 -12.90 3.83 14.06
C LEU A 233 -12.48 2.38 14.33
N TRP A 234 -11.43 2.19 15.12
CA TRP A 234 -10.97 0.87 15.53
C TRP A 234 -11.96 0.17 16.46
N TRP A 235 -12.57 0.90 17.40
CA TRP A 235 -13.56 0.34 18.32
C TRP A 235 -14.88 0.02 17.62
N MET A 236 -15.36 0.91 16.77
CA MET A 236 -16.69 0.77 16.15
C MET A 236 -16.78 -0.38 15.13
N GLN A 237 -15.66 -0.95 14.67
CA GLN A 237 -15.58 -2.03 13.66
C GLN A 237 -16.71 -1.97 12.64
N PRO A 238 -16.83 -0.87 11.87
CA PRO A 238 -17.99 -0.66 11.01
C PRO A 238 -18.08 -1.79 9.98
N TYR A 239 -19.30 -2.23 9.67
CA TYR A 239 -19.56 -3.29 8.70
C TYR A 239 -18.70 -3.10 7.44
N ALA A 240 -17.79 -4.04 7.20
CA ALA A 240 -16.74 -3.91 6.18
C ALA A 240 -17.21 -4.29 4.77
N GLY A 241 -18.52 -4.47 4.59
CA GLY A 241 -19.07 -5.02 3.37
C GLY A 241 -18.84 -4.14 2.15
N ARG A 242 -18.34 -4.74 1.08
CA ARG A 242 -17.84 -4.04 -0.11
C ARG A 242 -17.76 -4.96 -1.33
N MET A 243 -17.48 -4.37 -2.49
CA MET A 243 -17.09 -5.09 -3.69
C MET A 243 -15.59 -4.89 -3.94
N VAL A 244 -14.91 -5.94 -4.39
CA VAL A 244 -13.53 -5.89 -4.90
C VAL A 244 -13.51 -6.31 -6.36
N VAL A 245 -12.94 -5.46 -7.20
CA VAL A 245 -12.74 -5.69 -8.64
C VAL A 245 -11.31 -6.13 -8.85
N VAL A 246 -11.10 -7.27 -9.49
CA VAL A 246 -9.77 -7.81 -9.78
C VAL A 246 -9.43 -7.53 -11.25
N PRO A 247 -8.65 -6.47 -11.54
CA PRO A 247 -8.07 -6.31 -12.86
C PRO A 247 -6.88 -7.25 -13.01
N ASN A 248 -6.67 -7.73 -14.22
CA ASN A 248 -5.63 -8.68 -14.59
C ASN A 248 -4.86 -8.18 -15.83
N ARG A 249 -3.83 -8.91 -16.24
CA ARG A 249 -2.93 -8.48 -17.33
C ARG A 249 -3.36 -9.05 -18.68
N GLU A 250 -4.13 -10.13 -18.66
CA GLU A 250 -4.61 -10.86 -19.81
C GLU A 250 -5.74 -10.11 -20.55
N GLY A 251 -6.50 -9.28 -19.83
CA GLY A 251 -7.61 -8.52 -20.40
C GLY A 251 -7.98 -7.24 -19.64
N ASP A 252 -8.32 -6.22 -20.42
CA ASP A 252 -8.93 -4.96 -19.98
C ASP A 252 -10.25 -5.23 -19.22
N ILE A 253 -10.62 -4.38 -18.26
CA ILE A 253 -11.96 -4.45 -17.65
C ILE A 253 -13.07 -4.15 -18.68
N TYR A 254 -12.81 -3.26 -19.63
CA TYR A 254 -13.70 -2.86 -20.70
C TYR A 254 -13.90 -3.92 -21.78
N THR A 255 -13.17 -5.03 -21.77
CA THR A 255 -13.52 -6.17 -22.64
C THR A 255 -14.56 -7.09 -22.00
N ARG A 256 -14.91 -6.87 -20.73
CA ARG A 256 -15.74 -7.75 -19.90
C ARG A 256 -17.03 -7.04 -19.47
N LEU A 257 -18.12 -7.27 -20.20
CA LEU A 257 -19.38 -6.54 -20.00
C LEU A 257 -19.98 -6.78 -18.60
N TRP A 258 -19.92 -8.01 -18.10
CA TRP A 258 -20.32 -8.33 -16.72
C TRP A 258 -19.54 -7.49 -15.69
N CYS A 259 -18.21 -7.43 -15.78
CA CYS A 259 -17.40 -6.71 -14.79
C CYS A 259 -17.68 -5.20 -14.76
N THR A 260 -17.83 -4.56 -15.93
CA THR A 260 -18.12 -3.12 -15.98
C THR A 260 -19.52 -2.81 -15.45
N TYR A 261 -20.51 -3.64 -15.80
CA TYR A 261 -21.88 -3.51 -15.33
C TYR A 261 -22.02 -3.75 -13.81
N GLU A 262 -21.33 -4.77 -13.25
CA GLU A 262 -21.31 -5.03 -11.81
C GLU A 262 -20.70 -3.86 -11.02
N VAL A 263 -19.61 -3.26 -11.52
CA VAL A 263 -18.99 -2.08 -10.89
C VAL A 263 -19.96 -0.91 -10.84
N PHE A 264 -20.62 -0.64 -11.97
CA PHE A 264 -21.62 0.41 -12.07
C PHE A 264 -22.78 0.16 -11.10
N THR A 265 -23.33 -1.05 -11.11
CA THR A 265 -24.42 -1.49 -10.23
C THR A 265 -24.07 -1.34 -8.76
N ALA A 266 -22.89 -1.82 -8.33
CA ALA A 266 -22.43 -1.68 -6.95
C ALA A 266 -22.32 -0.21 -6.53
N MET A 267 -21.78 0.66 -7.39
CA MET A 267 -21.67 2.09 -7.11
C MET A 267 -23.04 2.76 -7.01
N ARG A 268 -24.00 2.41 -7.87
CA ARG A 268 -25.39 2.89 -7.83
C ARG A 268 -26.11 2.48 -6.55
N LEU A 269 -25.86 1.25 -6.07
CA LEU A 269 -26.37 0.76 -4.79
C LEU A 269 -25.69 1.38 -3.56
N GLY A 270 -24.66 2.21 -3.74
CA GLY A 270 -23.88 2.77 -2.63
C GLY A 270 -22.97 1.74 -1.95
N VAL A 271 -22.77 0.57 -2.56
CA VAL A 271 -21.78 -0.40 -2.11
C VAL A 271 -20.40 0.14 -2.45
N HIS A 272 -19.50 0.15 -1.46
CA HIS A 272 -18.13 0.61 -1.70
C HIS A 272 -17.42 -0.37 -2.61
N VAL A 273 -16.85 0.15 -3.70
CA VAL A 273 -16.06 -0.62 -4.64
C VAL A 273 -14.58 -0.32 -4.44
N LYS A 274 -13.75 -1.36 -4.35
CA LYS A 274 -12.28 -1.26 -4.33
C LYS A 274 -11.71 -2.01 -5.53
N VAL A 275 -10.60 -1.51 -6.05
CA VAL A 275 -9.76 -2.30 -6.95
C VAL A 275 -8.87 -3.19 -6.08
N ALA A 276 -8.70 -4.44 -6.49
CA ALA A 276 -7.77 -5.37 -5.85
C ALA A 276 -6.34 -4.81 -5.86
N ASN A 277 -5.52 -5.29 -4.94
CA ASN A 277 -4.09 -4.99 -4.83
C ASN A 277 -3.30 -5.73 -5.93
N THR A 278 -3.64 -5.43 -7.19
CA THR A 278 -2.97 -5.85 -8.43
C THR A 278 -2.57 -4.62 -9.22
N LEU A 279 -1.57 -4.68 -10.07
CA LEU A 279 -1.10 -3.48 -10.78
C LEU A 279 -1.73 -3.31 -12.17
N ALA A 280 -2.67 -4.17 -12.50
CA ALA A 280 -3.42 -4.08 -13.72
C ALA A 280 -4.25 -2.78 -13.76
N THR A 281 -4.24 -2.15 -14.93
CA THR A 281 -5.03 -0.96 -15.19
C THR A 281 -6.49 -1.34 -15.47
N ALA A 282 -7.38 -0.35 -15.54
CA ALA A 282 -8.68 -0.60 -16.15
C ALA A 282 -8.45 -1.04 -17.59
N GLY A 283 -7.63 -0.26 -18.30
CA GLY A 283 -7.43 -0.27 -19.73
C GLY A 283 -8.13 0.95 -20.36
N CYS A 284 -8.28 1.00 -21.68
CA CYS A 284 -8.72 2.21 -22.40
C CYS A 284 -9.97 2.00 -23.28
N GLY A 285 -10.60 0.83 -23.21
CA GLY A 285 -11.81 0.53 -23.97
C GLY A 285 -13.06 1.30 -23.53
N ARG A 286 -14.19 0.93 -24.14
CA ARG A 286 -15.54 1.41 -23.83
C ARG A 286 -16.40 0.23 -23.42
N SER A 287 -17.30 0.41 -22.44
CA SER A 287 -18.19 -0.66 -21.98
C SER A 287 -19.18 -1.12 -23.05
N GLU A 288 -19.46 -0.29 -24.05
CA GLU A 288 -20.30 -0.66 -25.21
C GLU A 288 -19.67 -1.78 -26.07
N GLU A 289 -18.33 -1.76 -26.20
CA GLU A 289 -17.54 -2.73 -26.94
C GLU A 289 -17.24 -4.01 -26.13
N ALA A 290 -17.55 -3.98 -24.83
CA ALA A 290 -17.34 -5.10 -23.93
C ALA A 290 -18.17 -6.31 -24.35
N ARG A 291 -17.62 -7.51 -24.12
CA ARG A 291 -18.24 -8.77 -24.51
C ARG A 291 -18.50 -9.66 -23.29
N CYS A 292 -19.40 -10.62 -23.47
CA CYS A 292 -19.54 -11.77 -22.58
C CYS A 292 -19.01 -13.01 -23.31
N SER A 293 -18.80 -14.11 -22.58
CA SER A 293 -18.52 -15.41 -23.19
C SER A 293 -19.72 -15.96 -23.98
N CYS A 294 -20.93 -15.55 -23.61
CA CYS A 294 -22.18 -15.89 -24.28
C CYS A 294 -22.84 -14.63 -24.85
N GLU A 295 -23.28 -14.66 -26.11
CA GLU A 295 -23.97 -13.53 -26.75
C GLU A 295 -25.37 -13.30 -26.17
N GLU A 296 -26.00 -14.33 -25.61
CA GLU A 296 -27.27 -14.18 -24.89
C GLU A 296 -27.10 -13.35 -23.62
N ASP A 297 -26.06 -13.62 -22.82
CA ASP A 297 -25.72 -12.81 -21.66
C ASP A 297 -25.41 -11.36 -22.07
N ALA A 298 -24.68 -11.18 -23.18
CA ALA A 298 -24.39 -9.85 -23.68
C ALA A 298 -25.67 -9.10 -24.05
N ARG A 299 -26.58 -9.72 -24.83
CA ARG A 299 -27.88 -9.13 -25.18
C ARG A 299 -28.70 -8.82 -23.94
N ARG A 300 -28.72 -9.73 -22.96
CA ARG A 300 -29.42 -9.55 -21.70
C ARG A 300 -28.91 -8.34 -20.92
N ILE A 301 -27.61 -8.26 -20.63
CA ILE A 301 -27.04 -7.13 -19.87
C ILE A 301 -27.26 -5.81 -20.61
N ARG A 302 -27.10 -5.80 -21.94
CA ARG A 302 -27.38 -4.59 -22.73
C ARG A 302 -28.85 -4.20 -22.66
N GLY A 303 -29.76 -5.17 -22.67
CA GLY A 303 -31.19 -4.97 -22.41
C GLY A 303 -31.44 -4.39 -21.03
N GLU A 304 -30.84 -4.96 -19.98
CA GLU A 304 -30.95 -4.47 -18.60
C GLU A 304 -30.45 -3.02 -18.46
N ILE A 305 -29.32 -2.68 -19.10
CA ILE A 305 -28.80 -1.30 -19.14
C ILE A 305 -29.82 -0.36 -19.78
N ALA A 306 -30.42 -0.75 -20.92
CA ALA A 306 -31.42 0.05 -21.61
C ALA A 306 -32.73 0.19 -20.82
N ASP A 307 -33.21 -0.91 -20.24
CA ASP A 307 -34.48 -0.99 -19.49
C ASP A 307 -34.42 -0.18 -18.18
N GLU A 308 -33.27 -0.16 -17.50
CA GLU A 308 -33.05 0.69 -16.33
C GLU A 308 -32.80 2.18 -16.68
N GLY A 309 -32.80 2.53 -17.98
CA GLY A 309 -32.57 3.90 -18.46
C GLY A 309 -31.12 4.35 -18.28
N HIS A 310 -30.18 3.41 -18.25
CA HIS A 310 -28.75 3.67 -18.09
C HIS A 310 -28.04 3.72 -19.45
N THR A 311 -26.90 4.41 -19.49
CA THR A 311 -26.10 4.54 -20.71
C THR A 311 -24.68 4.02 -20.51
N PHE A 312 -24.06 3.47 -21.55
CA PHE A 312 -22.65 3.02 -21.49
C PHE A 312 -21.67 4.10 -21.03
N PRO A 313 -21.81 5.40 -21.41
CA PRO A 313 -21.00 6.47 -20.85
C PRO A 313 -21.09 6.62 -19.32
N GLU A 314 -22.24 6.34 -18.71
CA GLU A 314 -22.38 6.35 -17.24
C GLU A 314 -21.61 5.21 -16.58
N ILE A 315 -21.66 4.02 -17.19
CA ILE A 315 -20.88 2.84 -16.79
C ILE A 315 -19.38 3.15 -16.92
N ASP A 316 -18.95 3.71 -18.06
CA ASP A 316 -17.57 4.11 -18.30
C ASP A 316 -17.11 5.13 -17.25
N ARG A 317 -17.95 6.12 -16.93
CA ARG A 317 -17.66 7.11 -15.89
C ARG A 317 -17.50 6.44 -14.52
N ALA A 318 -18.34 5.48 -14.16
CA ALA A 318 -18.24 4.75 -12.90
C ALA A 318 -16.91 3.97 -12.80
N VAL A 319 -16.56 3.21 -13.85
CA VAL A 319 -15.29 2.46 -13.92
C VAL A 319 -14.09 3.41 -13.89
N ARG A 320 -14.10 4.49 -14.67
CA ARG A 320 -13.01 5.50 -14.63
C ARG A 320 -12.87 6.12 -13.25
N LEU A 321 -13.98 6.50 -12.60
CA LEU A 321 -13.95 7.06 -11.24
C LEU A 321 -13.36 6.07 -10.23
N LEU A 322 -13.65 4.78 -10.35
CA LEU A 322 -13.06 3.74 -9.49
C LEU A 322 -11.54 3.69 -9.63
N PHE A 323 -11.02 3.61 -10.86
CA PHE A 323 -9.58 3.55 -11.10
C PHE A 323 -8.89 4.90 -10.85
N TRP A 324 -9.58 6.01 -11.09
CA TRP A 324 -9.11 7.35 -10.74
C TRP A 324 -8.96 7.52 -9.22
N ARG A 325 -9.91 7.03 -8.41
CA ARG A 325 -9.78 7.01 -6.94
C ARG A 325 -8.56 6.22 -6.49
N ARG A 326 -8.28 5.09 -7.14
CA ARG A 326 -7.07 4.31 -6.89
C ARG A 326 -5.83 5.12 -7.22
N PHE A 327 -5.78 5.72 -8.41
CA PHE A 327 -4.70 6.60 -8.82
C PHE A 327 -4.46 7.73 -7.80
N TRP A 328 -5.51 8.42 -7.34
CA TRP A 328 -5.37 9.44 -6.30
C TRP A 328 -4.90 8.91 -4.96
N SER A 329 -5.34 7.72 -4.54
CA SER A 329 -4.85 7.12 -3.29
C SER A 329 -3.34 6.88 -3.35
N VAL A 330 -2.86 6.43 -4.51
CA VAL A 330 -1.45 6.24 -4.78
C VAL A 330 -0.73 7.58 -4.84
N THR A 331 -1.17 8.51 -5.69
CA THR A 331 -0.58 9.84 -5.86
C THR A 331 -0.49 10.57 -4.53
N ARG A 332 -1.53 10.48 -3.70
CA ARG A 332 -1.53 11.01 -2.32
C ARG A 332 -0.43 10.37 -1.48
N THR A 333 -0.29 9.05 -1.52
CA THR A 333 0.77 8.35 -0.77
C THR A 333 2.14 8.83 -1.23
N CYS A 334 2.34 8.99 -2.55
CA CYS A 334 3.56 9.53 -3.11
C CYS A 334 3.82 10.97 -2.63
N VAL A 335 2.84 11.87 -2.77
CA VAL A 335 2.97 13.28 -2.34
C VAL A 335 3.25 13.40 -0.85
N VAL A 336 2.54 12.66 0.01
CA VAL A 336 2.77 12.68 1.45
C VAL A 336 4.17 12.14 1.77
N SER A 337 4.59 11.03 1.15
CA SER A 337 5.93 10.47 1.39
C SER A 337 7.03 11.43 0.95
N THR A 338 6.88 12.03 -0.24
CA THR A 338 7.77 13.08 -0.75
C THR A 338 7.85 14.27 0.19
N PHE A 339 6.71 14.74 0.68
CA PHE A 339 6.65 15.87 1.60
C PHE A 339 7.39 15.56 2.90
N VAL A 340 7.14 14.40 3.50
CA VAL A 340 7.81 14.06 4.76
C VAL A 340 9.30 13.82 4.55
N LEU A 341 9.72 13.16 3.46
CA LEU A 341 11.13 13.02 3.10
C LEU A 341 11.80 14.39 2.93
N THR A 342 11.16 15.31 2.21
CA THR A 342 11.66 16.68 2.03
C THR A 342 11.89 17.36 3.38
N VAL A 343 10.93 17.26 4.28
CA VAL A 343 11.02 17.86 5.62
C VAL A 343 12.20 17.27 6.39
N CYS A 344 12.34 15.95 6.40
CA CYS A 344 13.43 15.28 7.09
C CYS A 344 14.80 15.76 6.56
N MET A 345 14.94 15.83 5.24
CA MET A 345 16.18 16.30 4.60
C MET A 345 16.41 17.81 4.82
N SER A 346 15.36 18.63 4.84
CA SER A 346 15.48 20.08 5.05
C SER A 346 15.99 20.41 6.46
N VAL A 347 15.61 19.61 7.47
CA VAL A 347 16.13 19.75 8.84
C VAL A 347 17.64 19.52 8.88
N GLU A 348 18.12 18.48 8.20
CA GLU A 348 19.57 18.19 8.15
C GLU A 348 20.33 19.29 7.40
N VAL A 349 19.82 19.70 6.24
CA VAL A 349 20.48 20.71 5.40
C VAL A 349 20.51 22.09 6.08
N THR A 350 19.45 22.48 6.79
CA THR A 350 19.43 23.74 7.54
C THR A 350 20.34 23.74 8.76
N GLY A 351 20.61 22.58 9.35
CA GLY A 351 21.55 22.44 10.47
C GLY A 351 23.01 22.50 10.03
N ILE A 352 23.35 21.96 8.88
CA ILE A 352 24.74 21.86 8.39
C ILE A 352 25.18 23.15 7.69
N VAL A 353 24.27 23.78 6.95
CA VAL A 353 24.64 24.91 6.10
C VAL A 353 24.10 26.19 6.72
N GLY A 354 24.98 26.94 7.39
CA GLY A 354 24.77 28.32 7.84
C GLY A 354 24.55 29.29 6.66
N THR A 355 23.63 28.97 5.75
CA THR A 355 23.42 29.63 4.46
C THR A 355 23.06 31.10 4.65
N CYS A 356 23.68 31.93 3.81
CA CYS A 356 23.24 33.28 3.51
C CYS A 356 21.79 33.22 2.98
N ASP A 357 20.90 34.09 3.47
CA ASP A 357 19.44 34.00 3.33
C ASP A 357 18.90 34.00 1.88
N GLY A 358 19.74 34.23 0.85
CA GLY A 358 19.32 34.37 -0.55
C GLY A 358 18.88 33.09 -1.26
N ASN A 359 19.42 31.90 -0.93
CA ASN A 359 19.26 30.68 -1.75
C ASN A 359 18.46 29.54 -1.09
N ARG A 360 17.84 29.77 0.08
CA ARG A 360 17.12 28.70 0.79
C ARG A 360 15.96 28.11 0.00
N GLY A 361 15.22 28.95 -0.72
CA GLY A 361 14.12 28.50 -1.58
C GLY A 361 14.58 27.49 -2.63
N SER A 362 15.72 27.75 -3.27
CA SER A 362 16.29 26.87 -4.31
C SER A 362 16.69 25.50 -3.76
N ILE A 363 17.33 25.46 -2.59
CA ILE A 363 17.76 24.21 -1.95
C ILE A 363 16.55 23.35 -1.54
N VAL A 364 15.55 23.95 -0.90
CA VAL A 364 14.31 23.23 -0.51
C VAL A 364 13.59 22.71 -1.77
N MET A 365 13.50 23.52 -2.82
CA MET A 365 12.89 23.08 -4.08
C MET A 365 13.68 21.96 -4.77
N ALA A 366 15.01 21.96 -4.69
CA ALA A 366 15.85 20.89 -5.21
C ALA A 366 15.62 19.57 -4.44
N ILE A 367 15.58 19.64 -3.10
CA ILE A 367 15.29 18.48 -2.23
C ILE A 367 13.88 17.94 -2.49
N MET A 368 12.88 18.82 -2.63
CA MET A 368 11.52 18.44 -2.98
C MET A 368 11.47 17.72 -4.32
N SER A 369 12.14 18.26 -5.32
CA SER A 369 12.17 17.70 -6.68
C SER A 369 12.86 16.34 -6.71
N ALA A 370 14.00 16.21 -6.02
CA ALA A 370 14.72 14.94 -5.89
C ALA A 370 13.88 13.89 -5.15
N SER A 371 13.25 14.28 -4.02
CA SER A 371 12.37 13.38 -3.26
C SER A 371 11.16 12.95 -4.08
N ALA A 372 10.54 13.87 -4.82
CA ALA A 372 9.41 13.59 -5.71
C ALA A 372 9.80 12.61 -6.82
N PHE A 373 10.98 12.82 -7.42
CA PHE A 373 11.52 11.94 -8.43
C PHE A 373 11.75 10.53 -7.89
N VAL A 374 12.41 10.40 -6.73
CA VAL A 374 12.68 9.11 -6.09
C VAL A 374 11.39 8.36 -5.79
N VAL A 375 10.43 9.03 -5.15
CA VAL A 375 9.15 8.41 -4.83
C VAL A 375 8.39 8.01 -6.10
N THR A 376 8.43 8.83 -7.14
CA THR A 376 7.80 8.53 -8.44
C THR A 376 8.47 7.34 -9.12
N VAL A 377 9.81 7.27 -9.12
CA VAL A 377 10.58 6.16 -9.70
C VAL A 377 10.33 4.87 -8.93
N VAL A 378 10.41 4.90 -7.59
CA VAL A 378 10.08 3.73 -6.75
C VAL A 378 8.64 3.30 -7.01
N TYR A 379 7.71 4.24 -7.12
CA TYR A 379 6.33 3.93 -7.48
C TYR A 379 6.20 3.33 -8.88
N LEU A 380 6.82 3.89 -9.92
CA LEU A 380 6.76 3.34 -11.27
C LEU A 380 7.37 1.93 -11.32
N ILE A 381 8.49 1.72 -10.64
CA ILE A 381 9.16 0.42 -10.53
C ILE A 381 8.29 -0.60 -9.78
N THR A 382 7.67 -0.18 -8.67
CA THR A 382 6.80 -1.06 -7.87
C THR A 382 5.43 -1.26 -8.53
N SER A 383 4.94 -0.28 -9.29
CA SER A 383 3.64 -0.32 -9.97
C SER A 383 3.68 -0.99 -11.33
N TRP A 384 4.83 -1.14 -11.97
CA TRP A 384 4.91 -1.92 -13.21
C TRP A 384 4.88 -3.44 -12.98
N ASN A 385 4.81 -3.88 -11.72
CA ASN A 385 5.57 -5.05 -11.34
C ASN A 385 4.85 -6.11 -10.50
N GLN A 386 4.40 -7.14 -11.21
CA GLN A 386 4.28 -8.52 -10.74
C GLN A 386 5.20 -9.42 -11.57
N GLY A 387 6.53 -9.15 -11.67
CA GLY A 387 7.45 -10.02 -12.43
C GLY A 387 8.96 -9.80 -12.19
N VAL A 388 9.76 -10.84 -12.48
CA VAL A 388 11.23 -10.95 -12.24
C VAL A 388 12.07 -9.86 -12.93
N VAL A 389 11.56 -9.27 -14.01
CA VAL A 389 12.25 -8.22 -14.81
C VAL A 389 12.55 -6.97 -13.98
N SER A 390 11.74 -6.70 -12.96
CA SER A 390 11.86 -5.52 -12.11
C SER A 390 12.96 -5.57 -11.08
N VAL A 391 13.34 -6.74 -10.54
CA VAL A 391 14.43 -6.77 -9.57
C VAL A 391 15.72 -6.44 -10.31
N ARG A 392 15.82 -6.83 -11.60
CA ARG A 392 16.91 -6.38 -12.45
C ARG A 392 16.79 -4.87 -12.67
N LEU A 393 15.67 -4.33 -13.15
CA LEU A 393 15.54 -2.90 -13.41
C LEU A 393 15.74 -2.03 -12.15
N ALA A 394 15.11 -2.37 -11.03
CA ALA A 394 15.25 -1.69 -9.75
C ALA A 394 16.68 -1.77 -9.22
N PHE A 395 17.36 -2.91 -9.37
CA PHE A 395 18.78 -3.06 -9.05
C PHE A 395 19.66 -2.23 -9.99
N THR A 396 19.40 -2.22 -11.30
CA THR A 396 20.18 -1.44 -12.27
C THR A 396 19.98 0.06 -12.07
N THR A 397 18.74 0.51 -11.83
CA THR A 397 18.41 1.91 -11.50
C THR A 397 19.02 2.30 -10.16
N SER A 398 18.96 1.42 -9.17
CA SER A 398 19.63 1.61 -7.88
C SER A 398 21.14 1.80 -8.02
N VAL A 399 21.81 0.86 -8.70
CA VAL A 399 23.25 0.92 -8.95
C VAL A 399 23.60 2.14 -9.79
N GLY A 400 22.79 2.48 -10.79
CA GLY A 400 22.95 3.69 -11.59
C GLY A 400 22.85 4.97 -10.77
N LEU A 401 21.87 5.08 -9.86
CA LEU A 401 21.72 6.22 -8.96
C LEU A 401 22.92 6.35 -7.99
N ILE A 402 23.44 5.23 -7.47
CA ILE A 402 24.63 5.20 -6.61
C ILE A 402 25.90 5.59 -7.39
N LEU A 403 26.06 5.10 -8.63
CA LEU A 403 27.24 5.39 -9.43
C LEU A 403 27.26 6.83 -9.94
N VAL A 404 26.13 7.35 -10.44
CA VAL A 404 26.02 8.74 -10.93
C VAL A 404 26.29 9.73 -9.80
N SER A 405 25.78 9.46 -8.60
CA SER A 405 26.03 10.29 -7.43
C SER A 405 27.47 10.19 -6.92
N GLY A 406 28.06 8.99 -6.90
CA GLY A 406 29.46 8.80 -6.52
C GLY A 406 30.43 9.51 -7.47
N VAL A 407 30.24 9.37 -8.79
CA VAL A 407 31.09 9.99 -9.81
C VAL A 407 30.89 11.51 -9.86
N GLY A 408 29.65 11.99 -9.72
CA GLY A 408 29.33 13.41 -9.63
C GLY A 408 30.03 14.09 -8.45
N ALA A 409 29.97 13.48 -7.26
CA ALA A 409 30.63 14.01 -6.08
C ALA A 409 32.17 14.09 -6.23
N VAL A 410 32.80 13.06 -6.79
CA VAL A 410 34.27 13.00 -6.93
C VAL A 410 34.81 14.02 -7.94
N ASN A 411 34.15 14.15 -9.10
CA ASN A 411 34.59 15.11 -10.13
C ASN A 411 34.41 16.56 -9.66
N LEU A 412 33.31 16.87 -8.95
CA LEU A 412 33.08 18.22 -8.42
C LEU A 412 34.03 18.58 -7.29
N VAL A 413 34.36 17.66 -6.38
CA VAL A 413 35.34 17.91 -5.32
C VAL A 413 36.73 18.17 -5.91
N HIS A 414 37.08 17.54 -7.03
CA HIS A 414 38.39 17.73 -7.67
C HIS A 414 38.53 19.09 -8.36
N ASP A 415 37.46 19.63 -8.97
CA ASP A 415 37.48 20.93 -9.64
C ASP A 415 37.30 22.13 -8.66
N PHE A 416 36.83 21.88 -7.43
CA PHE A 416 36.51 22.94 -6.46
C PHE A 416 37.62 23.33 -5.49
N VAL A 417 38.68 22.53 -5.37
CA VAL A 417 39.78 22.83 -4.42
C VAL A 417 40.62 24.05 -4.85
N GLY A 418 40.33 24.66 -6.01
CA GLY A 418 41.14 25.76 -6.57
C GLY A 418 40.53 27.17 -6.57
N ASN A 419 39.21 27.37 -6.39
CA ASN A 419 38.60 28.70 -6.57
C ASN A 419 37.65 29.09 -5.42
N ASP A 420 37.88 30.27 -4.87
CA ASP A 420 37.05 30.87 -3.82
C ASP A 420 35.60 31.03 -4.29
N CYS A 421 34.69 30.42 -3.52
CA CYS A 421 33.24 30.59 -3.55
C CYS A 421 32.50 30.24 -4.85
N GLY A 422 32.46 28.95 -5.22
CA GLY A 422 31.46 28.45 -6.16
C GLY A 422 30.21 27.90 -5.44
N GLN A 423 29.19 28.73 -5.27
CA GLN A 423 27.85 28.36 -4.75
C GLN A 423 27.21 27.14 -5.45
N LEU A 424 27.58 26.89 -6.71
CA LEU A 424 27.05 25.81 -7.54
C LEU A 424 27.56 24.41 -7.12
N GLY A 425 28.75 24.31 -6.51
CA GLY A 425 29.34 23.02 -6.15
C GLY A 425 28.62 22.34 -5.00
N LEU A 426 28.15 23.11 -4.03
CA LEU A 426 27.39 22.62 -2.88
C LEU A 426 26.04 22.04 -3.30
N GLU A 427 25.27 22.72 -4.17
CA GLU A 427 23.96 22.22 -4.62
C GLU A 427 24.06 20.84 -5.31
N VAL A 428 25.15 20.58 -6.03
CA VAL A 428 25.36 19.29 -6.72
C VAL A 428 25.81 18.17 -5.78
N ILE A 429 26.61 18.48 -4.75
CA ILE A 429 27.02 17.49 -3.73
C ILE A 429 25.79 16.97 -2.97
N TRP A 430 24.86 17.84 -2.58
CA TRP A 430 23.64 17.44 -1.86
C TRP A 430 22.66 16.64 -2.72
N ALA A 431 22.54 16.98 -3.99
CA ALA A 431 21.78 16.17 -4.94
C ALA A 431 22.37 14.75 -5.05
N CYS A 432 23.70 14.60 -4.94
CA CYS A 432 24.35 13.29 -4.95
C CYS A 432 23.98 12.44 -3.72
N GLU A 433 23.99 12.98 -2.50
CA GLU A 433 23.65 12.21 -1.30
C GLU A 433 22.20 11.70 -1.31
N VAL A 434 21.25 12.52 -1.77
CA VAL A 434 19.84 12.12 -1.92
C VAL A 434 19.70 10.99 -2.96
N LEU A 435 20.44 11.08 -4.07
CA LEU A 435 20.46 10.03 -5.09
C LEU A 435 21.14 8.74 -4.58
N GLN A 436 22.18 8.82 -3.75
CA GLN A 436 22.78 7.67 -3.07
C GLN A 436 21.79 6.99 -2.14
N LEU A 437 21.11 7.77 -1.29
CA LEU A 437 20.12 7.28 -0.34
C LEU A 437 18.98 6.55 -1.06
N ALA A 438 18.49 7.15 -2.15
CA ALA A 438 17.47 6.58 -3.01
C ALA A 438 17.94 5.29 -3.69
N GLY A 439 19.16 5.31 -4.23
CA GLY A 439 19.78 4.15 -4.85
C GLY A 439 19.92 3.00 -3.86
N VAL A 440 20.44 3.25 -2.65
CA VAL A 440 20.62 2.23 -1.61
C VAL A 440 19.28 1.67 -1.15
N SER A 441 18.29 2.53 -0.94
CA SER A 441 16.93 2.10 -0.57
C SER A 441 16.34 1.17 -1.63
N LEU A 442 16.47 1.51 -2.92
CA LEU A 442 16.06 0.66 -4.04
C LEU A 442 16.87 -0.65 -4.10
N LEU A 443 18.15 -0.63 -3.75
CA LEU A 443 19.02 -1.81 -3.72
C LEU A 443 18.53 -2.82 -2.68
N VAL A 444 18.29 -2.34 -1.46
CA VAL A 444 17.85 -3.16 -0.35
C VAL A 444 16.48 -3.75 -0.64
N MET A 445 15.56 -2.97 -1.21
CA MET A 445 14.26 -3.49 -1.65
C MET A 445 14.41 -4.56 -2.75
N SER A 446 15.34 -4.38 -3.69
CA SER A 446 15.60 -5.33 -4.78
C SER A 446 16.22 -6.64 -4.29
N VAL A 447 17.21 -6.58 -3.40
CA VAL A 447 17.84 -7.76 -2.78
C VAL A 447 16.82 -8.50 -1.91
N SER A 448 16.03 -7.75 -1.14
CA SER A 448 14.96 -8.31 -0.29
C SER A 448 13.88 -9.03 -1.08
N ALA A 449 13.59 -8.59 -2.32
CA ALA A 449 12.64 -9.26 -3.20
C ALA A 449 13.16 -10.61 -3.76
N ARG A 450 14.48 -10.84 -3.74
CA ARG A 450 15.11 -12.10 -4.20
C ARG A 450 15.45 -13.08 -3.09
N ALA A 451 15.48 -12.63 -1.84
CA ALA A 451 15.79 -13.51 -0.72
C ALA A 451 14.71 -14.61 -0.58
N PRO A 452 15.08 -15.90 -0.53
CA PRO A 452 14.12 -17.00 -0.31
C PRO A 452 13.46 -16.91 1.07
N VAL A 453 14.12 -16.24 2.02
CA VAL A 453 13.57 -15.85 3.31
C VAL A 453 12.90 -14.50 3.17
N ARG A 454 11.56 -14.46 3.20
CA ARG A 454 10.81 -13.20 3.29
C ARG A 454 11.04 -12.58 4.66
N CYS A 455 12.04 -11.71 4.77
CA CYS A 455 12.30 -10.95 5.99
C CYS A 455 11.06 -10.14 6.37
N HIS A 456 10.75 -10.11 7.66
CA HIS A 456 9.67 -9.29 8.19
C HIS A 456 9.88 -7.81 7.78
N PRO A 457 8.84 -7.02 7.44
CA PRO A 457 9.00 -5.63 7.00
C PRO A 457 9.81 -4.77 7.98
N LEU A 458 9.70 -5.02 9.30
CA LEU A 458 10.55 -4.40 10.32
C LEU A 458 12.04 -4.72 10.16
N ILE A 459 12.41 -5.94 9.75
CA ILE A 459 13.82 -6.34 9.52
C ILE A 459 14.34 -5.67 8.24
N GLN A 460 13.54 -5.64 7.16
CA GLN A 460 13.93 -4.93 5.94
C GLN A 460 14.13 -3.43 6.21
N VAL A 461 13.26 -2.83 7.01
CA VAL A 461 13.37 -1.43 7.43
C VAL A 461 14.53 -1.21 8.37
N SER A 462 14.83 -2.15 9.27
CA SER A 462 16.02 -2.08 10.10
C SER A 462 17.28 -2.18 9.24
N LEU A 463 17.30 -3.01 8.21
CA LEU A 463 18.42 -3.12 7.26
C LEU A 463 18.55 -1.87 6.38
N VAL A 464 17.46 -1.25 5.93
CA VAL A 464 17.49 0.03 5.22
C VAL A 464 17.95 1.14 6.16
N ALA A 465 17.40 1.23 7.37
CA ALA A 465 17.82 2.21 8.37
C ALA A 465 19.29 2.06 8.76
N VAL A 466 19.77 0.81 8.92
CA VAL A 466 21.18 0.50 9.19
C VAL A 466 22.04 0.81 7.98
N ALA A 467 21.60 0.54 6.75
CA ALA A 467 22.35 0.90 5.55
C ALA A 467 22.44 2.42 5.38
N ILE A 468 21.32 3.13 5.55
CA ILE A 468 21.26 4.60 5.57
C ILE A 468 22.14 5.15 6.68
N TRP A 469 22.09 4.58 7.87
CA TRP A 469 22.93 4.99 9.00
C TRP A 469 24.42 4.71 8.74
N ILE A 470 24.79 3.56 8.18
CA ILE A 470 26.18 3.23 7.81
C ILE A 470 26.72 4.15 6.71
N LEU A 471 25.86 4.59 5.79
CA LEU A 471 26.21 5.50 4.69
C LEU A 471 26.25 6.97 5.12
N ASN A 472 25.35 7.38 6.02
CA ASN A 472 25.22 8.77 6.49
C ASN A 472 26.16 9.07 7.67
N ASP A 473 26.45 8.08 8.51
CA ASP A 473 27.43 8.24 9.58
C ASP A 473 28.85 8.14 9.01
N ARG A 474 29.80 8.77 9.72
CA ARG A 474 31.23 8.85 9.35
C ARG A 474 31.94 7.50 9.24
N LEU A 475 31.22 6.39 9.27
CA LEU A 475 31.67 5.02 9.08
C LEU A 475 32.28 4.81 7.69
N LEU A 476 31.66 5.31 6.62
CA LEU A 476 32.24 5.19 5.27
C LEU A 476 33.51 6.04 5.13
N GLU A 477 33.51 7.24 5.73
CA GLU A 477 34.66 8.14 5.77
C GLU A 477 35.79 7.56 6.63
N ALA A 478 35.47 6.97 7.79
CA ALA A 478 36.41 6.29 8.67
C ALA A 478 36.96 5.01 8.04
N TRP A 479 36.12 4.26 7.31
CA TRP A 479 36.55 3.13 6.50
C TRP A 479 37.49 3.57 5.38
N TRP A 480 37.16 4.64 4.66
CA TRP A 480 38.01 5.17 3.59
C TRP A 480 39.34 5.69 4.13
N ARG A 481 39.32 6.40 5.26
CA ARG A 481 40.54 6.83 5.98
C ARG A 481 41.35 5.63 6.45
N CYS A 482 40.71 4.60 7.01
CA CYS A 482 41.39 3.34 7.38
C CYS A 482 42.02 2.67 6.16
N LEU A 483 41.27 2.54 5.05
CA LEU A 483 41.77 1.92 3.82
C LEU A 483 42.94 2.73 3.23
N TRP A 484 42.86 4.06 3.30
CA TRP A 484 43.91 4.98 2.87
C TRP A 484 45.15 4.89 3.76
N HIS A 485 44.99 4.86 5.09
CA HIS A 485 46.07 4.65 6.05
C HIS A 485 46.73 3.28 5.87
N TRP A 486 45.95 2.23 5.66
CA TRP A 486 46.43 0.88 5.36
C TRP A 486 47.27 0.86 4.08
N ARG A 487 46.78 1.51 3.00
CA ARG A 487 47.52 1.61 1.73
C ARG A 487 48.83 2.39 1.84
N ARG A 488 48.98 3.24 2.86
CA ARG A 488 50.20 4.01 3.15
C ARG A 488 51.05 3.42 4.27
N GLY A 489 50.72 2.22 4.78
CA GLY A 489 51.46 1.56 5.85
C GLY A 489 51.36 2.26 7.20
N LEU A 490 50.34 3.09 7.42
CA LEU A 490 50.10 3.79 8.67
C LEU A 490 49.29 2.90 9.64
N SER A 491 49.62 2.97 10.93
CA SER A 491 48.98 2.20 12.01
C SER A 491 47.46 2.44 12.06
N MET A 492 46.66 1.38 12.00
CA MET A 492 45.20 1.44 12.12
C MET A 492 44.77 1.27 13.58
N SER A 493 44.01 2.23 14.14
CA SER A 493 43.27 2.04 15.40
C SER A 493 41.80 1.76 15.09
N PHE A 494 41.40 0.49 15.08
CA PHE A 494 40.00 0.08 14.88
C PHE A 494 39.31 -0.01 16.26
N GLY A 495 38.83 1.13 16.77
CA GLY A 495 38.12 1.21 18.05
C GLY A 495 36.61 1.13 17.88
N ILE A 496 35.93 0.33 18.72
CA ILE A 496 34.46 0.28 18.84
C ILE A 496 33.86 1.63 19.28
N ASP A 497 34.71 2.59 19.68
CA ASP A 497 34.37 3.96 20.05
C ASP A 497 33.56 4.76 19.03
N PHE A 498 33.53 4.35 17.77
CA PHE A 498 32.70 4.95 16.73
C PHE A 498 31.21 4.56 16.78
N TRP A 499 30.83 3.57 17.59
CA TRP A 499 29.46 3.04 17.62
C TRP A 499 28.50 3.79 18.56
N VAL A 500 29.00 4.72 19.39
CA VAL A 500 28.18 5.48 20.33
C VAL A 500 28.01 6.89 19.81
N PRO A 501 26.77 7.39 19.59
CA PRO A 501 26.55 8.77 19.18
C PRO A 501 27.34 9.72 20.08
N LEU A 502 28.05 10.68 19.49
CA LEU A 502 28.81 11.71 20.23
C LEU A 502 27.95 12.36 21.34
N ALA A 503 26.64 12.41 21.13
CA ALA A 503 25.66 12.83 22.13
C ALA A 503 25.70 12.09 23.46
N CYS A 504 25.81 10.78 23.43
CA CYS A 504 25.90 9.95 24.63
C CYS A 504 27.26 10.08 25.32
N LYS A 505 28.30 10.53 24.61
CA LYS A 505 29.65 10.72 25.18
C LYS A 505 29.81 12.06 25.91
N TRP A 506 29.07 13.11 25.52
CA TRP A 506 29.27 14.47 26.05
C TRP A 506 28.11 15.01 26.92
N CYS A 507 26.91 14.43 26.88
CA CYS A 507 25.81 14.87 27.74
C CYS A 507 25.91 14.27 29.16
N ARG A 508 26.24 15.10 30.16
CA ARG A 508 25.96 14.79 31.57
C ARG A 508 24.45 14.90 31.81
N TRP A 509 23.76 13.78 31.69
CA TRP A 509 22.28 13.72 31.76
C TRP A 509 21.68 14.29 33.05
N ARG A 510 22.48 14.41 34.12
CA ARG A 510 22.10 15.02 35.39
C ARG A 510 22.04 16.56 35.38
N ASP A 511 22.78 17.23 34.49
CA ASP A 511 23.00 18.68 34.60
C ASP A 511 22.05 19.49 33.69
N CYS A 512 21.60 18.93 32.56
CA CYS A 512 20.67 19.58 31.62
C CYS A 512 19.78 18.53 30.90
N PRO A 513 18.70 18.03 31.53
CA PRO A 513 17.91 16.92 30.98
C PRO A 513 17.16 17.28 29.68
N TYR A 514 16.67 18.52 29.56
CA TYR A 514 15.81 18.94 28.44
C TYR A 514 16.56 19.13 27.11
N PRO A 515 17.73 19.83 27.06
CA PRO A 515 18.52 19.95 25.84
C PRO A 515 19.04 18.60 25.32
N CYS A 516 19.50 17.74 26.24
CA CYS A 516 20.00 16.41 25.90
C CYS A 516 18.89 15.50 25.34
N SER A 517 17.68 15.53 25.89
CA SER A 517 16.56 14.73 25.36
C SER A 517 16.06 15.24 24.00
N VAL A 518 16.06 16.56 23.77
CA VAL A 518 15.70 17.15 22.48
C VAL A 518 16.75 16.80 21.42
N TRP A 519 18.02 16.86 21.77
CA TRP A 519 19.11 16.53 20.85
C TRP A 519 19.19 15.03 20.55
N LEU A 520 19.03 14.16 21.55
CA LEU A 520 18.93 12.71 21.36
C LEU A 520 17.67 12.32 20.57
N GLY A 521 16.55 13.00 20.81
CA GLY A 521 15.31 12.83 20.04
C GLY A 521 15.45 13.31 18.60
N ALA A 522 16.22 14.38 18.35
CA ALA A 522 16.56 14.83 17.01
C ALA A 522 17.46 13.81 16.28
N GLU A 523 18.50 13.29 16.93
CA GLU A 523 19.38 12.25 16.38
C GLU A 523 18.65 10.93 16.10
N LEU A 524 17.85 10.44 17.05
CA LEU A 524 17.01 9.25 16.83
C LEU A 524 15.95 9.52 15.74
N GLY A 525 15.41 10.75 15.69
CA GLY A 525 14.51 11.19 14.64
C GLY A 525 15.13 11.09 13.24
N LYS A 526 16.41 11.45 13.07
CA LYS A 526 17.14 11.37 11.79
C LYS A 526 17.16 9.95 11.21
N SER A 527 17.31 8.92 12.04
CA SER A 527 17.40 7.53 11.56
C SER A 527 16.06 6.79 11.56
N ILE A 528 15.17 7.07 12.52
CA ILE A 528 13.93 6.31 12.73
C ILE A 528 12.80 6.85 11.86
N ILE A 529 12.70 8.16 11.64
CA ILE A 529 11.58 8.75 10.90
C ILE A 529 11.58 8.32 9.42
N PRO A 530 12.70 8.36 8.66
CA PRO A 530 12.74 7.86 7.28
C PRO A 530 12.41 6.36 7.20
N ALA A 531 12.88 5.58 8.17
CA ALA A 531 12.64 4.14 8.27
C ALA A 531 11.15 3.83 8.53
N CYS A 532 10.52 4.52 9.48
CA CYS A 532 9.09 4.39 9.76
C CYS A 532 8.21 4.86 8.60
N LEU A 533 8.64 5.87 7.84
CA LEU A 533 7.94 6.33 6.63
C LEU A 533 8.00 5.30 5.52
N LEU A 534 9.15 4.65 5.31
CA LEU A 534 9.29 3.54 4.37
C LEU A 534 8.40 2.35 4.75
N VAL A 535 8.24 2.03 6.06
CA VAL A 535 7.25 1.02 6.53
C VAL A 535 5.83 1.44 6.17
N ALA A 536 5.45 2.67 6.50
CA ALA A 536 4.12 3.20 6.24
C ALA A 536 3.81 3.22 4.73
N GLN A 537 4.81 3.53 3.92
CA GLN A 537 4.74 3.58 2.46
C GLN A 537 4.63 2.17 1.85
N ALA A 538 5.44 1.20 2.31
CA ALA A 538 5.32 -0.20 1.89
C ALA A 538 3.95 -0.80 2.27
N ALA A 539 3.48 -0.53 3.50
CA ALA A 539 2.15 -0.96 3.94
C ALA A 539 1.02 -0.30 3.13
N ALA A 540 1.15 0.99 2.80
CA ALA A 540 0.21 1.73 1.95
C ALA A 540 0.20 1.20 0.50
N TRP A 541 1.33 0.69 0.00
CA TRP A 541 1.43 -0.01 -1.29
C TRP A 541 0.94 -1.47 -1.27
N GLY A 542 0.37 -1.93 -0.15
CA GLY A 542 -0.22 -3.26 -0.05
C GLY A 542 0.78 -4.36 0.32
N VAL A 543 2.02 -4.02 0.69
CA VAL A 543 2.98 -4.95 1.29
C VAL A 543 2.55 -5.20 2.75
N ARG A 544 1.64 -6.15 2.96
CA ARG A 544 1.22 -6.52 4.32
C ARG A 544 2.19 -7.55 4.93
N PRO A 545 2.53 -7.42 6.23
CA PRO A 545 3.24 -8.48 6.93
C PRO A 545 2.37 -9.74 6.93
N ARG A 546 2.95 -10.89 6.58
CA ARG A 546 2.38 -12.17 7.02
C ARG A 546 2.54 -12.21 8.53
N ARG A 547 1.45 -12.43 9.28
CA ARG A 547 1.61 -12.95 10.64
C ARG A 547 2.37 -14.26 10.49
N VAL A 548 3.59 -14.29 11.00
CA VAL A 548 4.24 -15.57 11.29
C VAL A 548 3.36 -16.15 12.39
N SER A 549 2.51 -17.11 12.01
CA SER A 549 1.98 -18.05 12.98
C SER A 549 3.21 -18.70 13.58
N CYS A 550 3.62 -18.25 14.76
CA CYS A 550 4.58 -19.01 15.55
C CYS A 550 3.95 -20.40 15.65
N CYS A 551 4.69 -21.43 15.23
CA CYS A 551 4.29 -22.82 15.33
C CYS A 551 3.86 -23.11 16.78
N VAL A 552 2.56 -22.95 17.07
CA VAL A 552 1.92 -23.70 18.13
C VAL A 552 1.79 -25.08 17.51
N GLY A 553 2.73 -25.96 17.86
CA GLY A 553 2.62 -27.36 17.51
C GLY A 553 1.33 -27.87 18.14
N ASP A 554 0.31 -28.07 17.31
CA ASP A 554 -0.79 -28.96 17.64
C ASP A 554 -0.17 -30.33 17.88
N ARG A 555 0.00 -30.68 19.16
CA ARG A 555 0.17 -32.08 19.53
C ARG A 555 -1.10 -32.80 19.06
N PRO A 556 -1.01 -33.91 18.31
CA PRO A 556 -2.18 -34.73 18.08
C PRO A 556 -2.72 -35.14 19.45
N ALA A 557 -4.03 -34.97 19.64
CA ALA A 557 -4.74 -35.58 20.73
C ALA A 557 -4.40 -37.07 20.68
N ALA A 558 -3.78 -37.56 21.75
CA ALA A 558 -3.65 -38.99 21.96
C ALA A 558 -5.07 -39.53 22.08
N ASP A 559 -5.38 -40.50 21.23
CA ASP A 559 -6.51 -41.40 21.41
C ASP A 559 -6.38 -42.06 22.79
N ASP A 560 -7.35 -41.79 23.67
CA ASP A 560 -7.60 -42.62 24.84
C ASP A 560 -8.75 -43.58 24.53
N VAL A 561 -8.47 -44.83 24.87
CA VAL A 561 -9.33 -46.03 24.89
C VAL A 561 -10.57 -45.84 25.77
#